data_AF-A0A2N1XDR4-F1
#
_entry.id   AF-A0A2N1XDR4-F1
#
_cell.length_a   1.000
_cell.length_b   1.000
_cell.length_c   1.000
_cell.angle_alpha   90.00
_cell.angle_beta   90.00
_cell.angle_gamma   90.00
#
_symmetry.space_group_name_H-M   'P 1'
#
loop_
_entity.id
_entity.type
_entity.pdbx_description
1 polymer ?
#
loop_
_entity_poly.entity_id
_entity_poly.type
_entity_poly.pdbx_seq_one_letter_code
_entity_poly.pdbx_strand_id
1 'polypeptide(L)'
;MPIDIDRLSEAELVDLNHRVVARLKFMREMRAHAQMLDFRIGQRVVFQPDGYPELAGVIAKYNRKTVTVIVESGQQWRVAPGLLRPAQPHAGERAEPAAVLRLQGK
;
A
#
# COMPACT_ATOMS: atom_id res chain seq x y z
N MET A 1 -31.20 -9.09 -2.89
CA MET A 1 -32.14 -8.78 -4.00
C MET A 1 -31.51 -9.34 -5.28
N PRO A 2 -32.15 -10.27 -6.00
CA PRO A 2 -31.58 -10.82 -7.23
C PRO A 2 -31.57 -9.75 -8.34
N ILE A 3 -30.50 -9.73 -9.14
CA ILE A 3 -30.43 -8.94 -10.37
C ILE A 3 -30.99 -9.86 -11.47
N ASP A 4 -32.14 -9.50 -12.06
CA ASP A 4 -32.76 -10.26 -13.15
C ASP A 4 -32.06 -9.93 -14.47
N ILE A 5 -31.23 -10.85 -14.95
CA ILE A 5 -30.41 -10.71 -16.16
C ILE A 5 -31.07 -11.32 -17.40
N ASP A 6 -32.12 -12.13 -17.22
CA ASP A 6 -32.76 -12.89 -18.31
C ASP A 6 -33.59 -11.98 -19.23
N ARG A 7 -33.85 -10.74 -18.79
CA ARG A 7 -34.55 -9.72 -19.56
C ARG A 7 -33.63 -8.87 -20.42
N LEU A 8 -32.31 -9.04 -20.31
CA LEU A 8 -31.33 -8.20 -20.98
C LEU A 8 -30.93 -8.82 -22.32
N SER A 9 -30.84 -7.99 -23.36
CA SER A 9 -30.20 -8.34 -24.62
C SER A 9 -28.68 -8.54 -24.43
N GLU A 10 -28.02 -9.17 -25.40
CA GLU A 10 -26.57 -9.38 -25.36
C GLU A 10 -25.79 -8.06 -25.20
N ALA A 11 -26.20 -6.99 -25.90
CA ALA A 11 -25.57 -5.68 -25.79
C ALA A 11 -25.71 -5.09 -24.38
N GLU A 12 -26.88 -5.24 -23.76
CA GLU A 12 -27.14 -4.77 -22.40
C GLU A 12 -26.36 -5.60 -21.37
N LEU A 13 -26.21 -6.91 -21.59
CA LEU A 13 -25.36 -7.78 -20.77
C LEU A 13 -23.88 -7.38 -20.86
N VAL A 14 -23.39 -7.05 -22.05
CA VAL A 14 -22.02 -6.56 -22.25
C VAL A 14 -21.80 -5.22 -21.54
N ASP A 15 -22.73 -4.27 -21.67
CA ASP A 15 -22.65 -2.98 -20.95
C ASP A 15 -22.68 -3.19 -19.43
N LEU A 16 -23.60 -4.02 -18.94
CA LEU A 16 -23.70 -4.37 -17.53
C LEU A 16 -22.38 -4.97 -17.03
N ASN A 17 -21.79 -5.91 -17.77
CA ASN A 17 -20.52 -6.51 -17.43
C ASN A 17 -19.40 -5.46 -17.34
N HIS A 18 -19.26 -4.58 -18.33
CA HIS A 18 -18.26 -3.51 -18.28
C HIS A 18 -18.41 -2.62 -17.05
N ARG A 19 -19.64 -2.24 -16.69
CA ARG A 19 -19.93 -1.43 -15.51
C ARG A 19 -19.64 -2.17 -14.21
N VAL A 20 -20.00 -3.44 -14.11
CA VAL A 20 -19.70 -4.29 -12.94
C VAL A 20 -18.19 -4.41 -12.77
N VAL A 21 -17.46 -4.75 -13.83
CA VAL A 21 -15.99 -4.85 -13.79
C VAL A 21 -15.35 -3.53 -13.38
N ALA A 22 -15.80 -2.40 -13.95
CA ALA A 22 -15.31 -1.07 -13.59
C ALA A 22 -15.57 -0.76 -12.09
N ARG A 23 -16.78 -1.05 -11.60
CA ARG A 23 -17.15 -0.83 -10.20
C ARG A 23 -16.33 -1.70 -9.24
N LEU A 24 -16.12 -2.98 -9.58
CA LEU A 24 -15.29 -3.90 -8.81
C LEU A 24 -13.83 -3.42 -8.76
N LYS A 25 -13.26 -2.98 -9.88
CA LYS A 25 -11.90 -2.40 -9.94
C LYS A 25 -11.79 -1.19 -9.01
N PHE A 26 -12.74 -0.25 -9.10
CA PHE A 26 -12.75 0.93 -8.22
C PHE A 26 -12.83 0.54 -6.74
N MET A 27 -13.69 -0.41 -6.36
CA MET A 27 -13.78 -0.87 -4.97
C MET A 27 -12.49 -1.53 -4.47
N ARG A 28 -11.76 -2.25 -5.33
CA ARG A 28 -10.44 -2.80 -4.99
C ARG A 28 -9.42 -1.68 -4.76
N GLU A 29 -9.40 -0.66 -5.62
CA GLU A 29 -8.52 0.50 -5.45
C GLU A 29 -8.82 1.27 -4.16
N MET A 30 -10.10 1.47 -3.83
CA MET A 30 -10.51 2.12 -2.58
C MET A 30 -10.11 1.32 -1.34
N ARG A 31 -10.23 -0.02 -1.35
CA ARG A 31 -9.76 -0.86 -0.24
C ARG A 31 -8.24 -0.78 -0.08
N ALA A 32 -7.49 -0.80 -1.18
CA ALA A 32 -6.04 -0.63 -1.12
C ALA A 32 -5.64 0.76 -0.58
N HIS A 33 -6.40 1.81 -0.94
CA HIS A 33 -6.20 3.16 -0.42
C HIS A 33 -6.56 3.27 1.07
N ALA A 34 -7.63 2.62 1.53
CA ALA A 34 -7.97 2.56 2.95
C ALA A 34 -6.86 1.88 3.76
N GLN A 35 -6.30 0.78 3.26
CA GLN A 35 -5.15 0.12 3.87
C GLN A 35 -3.89 1.00 3.91
N MET A 36 -3.73 1.97 3.02
CA MET A 36 -2.64 2.97 3.13
C MET A 36 -2.82 3.89 4.34
N LEU A 37 -4.06 4.24 4.70
CA LEU A 37 -4.36 5.14 5.81
C LEU A 37 -4.07 4.51 7.17
N ASP A 38 -4.06 3.17 7.24
CA ASP A 38 -3.67 2.44 8.46
C ASP A 38 -2.17 2.59 8.78
N PHE A 39 -1.37 3.06 7.81
CA PHE A 39 0.06 3.29 7.98
C PHE A 39 0.42 4.78 7.88
N ARG A 40 1.37 5.24 8.69
CA ARG A 40 1.86 6.63 8.73
C ARG A 40 3.23 6.77 8.06
N ILE A 41 3.51 7.91 7.41
CA ILE A 41 4.89 8.25 7.04
C ILE A 41 5.74 8.33 8.32
N GLY A 42 6.95 7.76 8.28
CA GLY A 42 7.81 7.60 9.44
C GLY A 42 7.53 6.33 10.26
N GLN A 43 6.45 5.60 9.98
CA GLN A 43 6.17 4.34 10.66
C GLN A 43 7.11 3.23 10.17
N ARG A 44 7.63 2.46 11.14
CA ARG A 44 8.41 1.26 10.89
C ARG A 44 7.49 0.09 10.54
N VAL A 45 7.80 -0.58 9.45
CA VAL A 45 7.01 -1.68 8.87
C VAL A 45 7.93 -2.83 8.46
N VAL A 46 7.36 -4.02 8.39
CA VAL A 46 8.01 -5.21 7.85
C VAL A 46 7.24 -5.75 6.65
N PHE A 47 7.96 -6.31 5.69
CA PHE A 47 7.41 -6.93 4.49
C PHE A 47 8.37 -7.99 3.96
N GLN A 48 7.86 -8.96 3.20
CA GLN A 48 8.67 -10.03 2.64
C GLN A 48 8.53 -10.02 1.11
N PRO A 49 9.52 -9.49 0.38
CA PRO A 49 9.57 -9.62 -1.08
C PRO A 49 9.83 -11.07 -1.50
N ASP A 50 9.35 -11.44 -2.67
CA ASP A 50 9.60 -12.76 -3.25
C ASP A 50 11.11 -12.98 -3.46
N GLY A 51 11.63 -14.09 -2.95
CA GLY A 51 13.06 -14.43 -3.05
C GLY A 51 13.98 -13.68 -2.08
N TYR A 52 13.43 -12.87 -1.18
CA TYR A 52 14.19 -12.17 -0.14
C TYR A 52 13.74 -12.62 1.26
N PRO A 53 14.63 -12.53 2.27
CA PRO A 53 14.20 -12.61 3.66
C PRO A 53 13.26 -11.44 3.98
N GLU A 54 12.56 -11.54 5.11
CA GLU A 54 11.78 -10.42 5.63
C GLU A 54 12.66 -9.18 5.81
N LEU A 55 12.17 -8.04 5.32
CA LEU A 55 12.84 -6.75 5.40
C LEU A 55 12.06 -5.81 6.31
N ALA A 56 12.79 -5.05 7.12
CA ALA A 56 12.26 -3.97 7.93
C ALA A 56 12.68 -2.62 7.35
N GLY A 57 11.78 -1.64 7.39
CA GLY A 57 12.07 -0.29 6.93
C GLY A 57 11.04 0.72 7.37
N VAL A 58 11.21 1.96 6.93
CA VAL A 58 10.36 3.09 7.29
C VAL A 58 9.60 3.58 6.07
N ILE A 59 8.30 3.86 6.24
CA ILE A 59 7.50 4.47 5.18
C ILE A 59 7.97 5.90 4.93
N ALA A 60 8.45 6.16 3.73
CA ALA A 60 8.92 7.48 3.32
C ALA A 60 7.87 8.27 2.53
N LYS A 61 7.00 7.58 1.77
CA LYS A 61 6.06 8.24 0.86
C LYS A 61 4.84 7.38 0.53
N TYR A 62 3.69 8.03 0.36
CA TYR A 62 2.51 7.46 -0.28
C TYR A 62 2.54 7.67 -1.80
N ASN A 63 2.25 6.62 -2.56
CA ASN A 63 2.00 6.69 -4.00
C ASN A 63 0.54 6.30 -4.29
N ARG A 64 0.08 6.43 -5.53
CA ARG A 64 -1.33 6.15 -5.89
C ARG A 64 -1.81 4.74 -5.55
N LYS A 65 -0.93 3.72 -5.56
CA LYS A 65 -1.29 2.30 -5.34
C LYS A 65 -0.34 1.56 -4.38
N THR A 66 0.71 2.21 -3.92
CA THR A 66 1.81 1.61 -3.17
C THR A 66 2.35 2.61 -2.16
N VAL A 67 3.14 2.14 -1.20
CA VAL A 67 3.99 3.01 -0.40
C VAL A 67 5.46 2.80 -0.76
N THR A 68 6.27 3.83 -0.58
CA THR A 68 7.71 3.72 -0.64
C THR A 68 8.23 3.43 0.78
N VAL A 69 8.93 2.31 0.94
CA VAL A 69 9.63 1.93 2.17
C VAL A 69 11.14 2.07 1.94
N ILE A 70 11.83 2.72 2.86
CA ILE A 70 13.30 2.79 2.89
C ILE A 70 13.78 1.79 3.95
N VAL A 71 14.50 0.77 3.52
CA VAL A 71 15.10 -0.23 4.43
C VAL A 71 16.45 0.27 4.95
N GLU A 72 17.00 -0.36 5.98
CA GLU A 72 18.24 0.09 6.66
C GLU A 72 19.45 0.25 5.73
N SER A 73 19.53 -0.55 4.66
CA SER A 73 20.57 -0.44 3.64
C SER A 73 20.46 0.83 2.77
N GLY A 74 19.44 1.67 2.98
CA GLY A 74 19.14 2.85 2.17
C GLY A 74 18.38 2.54 0.87
N GLN A 75 18.17 1.25 0.55
CA GLN A 75 17.41 0.85 -0.64
C GLN A 75 15.93 1.23 -0.49
N GLN A 76 15.32 1.65 -1.59
CA GLN A 76 13.90 2.00 -1.64
C GLN A 76 13.08 0.89 -2.30
N TRP A 77 11.96 0.55 -1.67
CA TRP A 77 11.02 -0.46 -2.15
C TRP A 77 9.64 0.14 -2.34
N ARG A 78 9.00 -0.18 -3.46
CA ARG A 78 7.57 0.11 -3.66
C ARG A 78 6.78 -1.12 -3.28
N VAL A 79 5.99 -1.01 -2.21
CA VAL A 79 5.29 -2.16 -1.63
C VAL A 79 3.79 -1.87 -1.62
N ALA A 80 2.98 -2.87 -1.97
CA ALA A 80 1.54 -2.77 -1.82
C ALA A 80 1.17 -2.75 -0.33
N PRO A 81 0.23 -1.90 0.13
CA PRO A 81 -0.08 -1.74 1.54
C PRO A 81 -0.52 -3.04 2.22
N GLY A 82 -1.26 -3.89 1.51
CA GLY A 82 -1.69 -5.20 2.02
C GLY A 82 -0.56 -6.22 2.23
N LEU A 83 0.67 -5.92 1.81
CA LEU A 83 1.86 -6.74 2.07
C LEU A 83 2.69 -6.22 3.25
N LEU A 84 2.33 -5.07 3.80
CA LEU A 84 3.01 -4.48 4.95
C LEU A 84 2.38 -5.01 6.23
N ARG A 85 3.23 -5.20 7.23
CA ARG A 85 2.81 -5.37 8.62
C ARG A 85 3.46 -4.29 9.48
N PRO A 86 2.76 -3.74 10.49
CA PRO A 86 3.41 -2.89 11.48
C PRO A 86 4.57 -3.65 12.12
N ALA A 87 5.74 -3.01 12.22
CA ALA A 87 6.80 -3.57 13.05
C ALA A 87 6.30 -3.54 14.51
N GLN A 88 6.41 -4.66 15.21
CA GLN A 88 6.03 -4.74 16.61
C GLN A 88 6.88 -3.72 17.39
N PRO A 89 6.28 -2.88 18.26
CA PRO A 89 7.07 -1.91 19.00
C PRO A 89 8.06 -2.66 19.88
N HIS A 90 9.35 -2.57 19.54
CA HIS A 90 10.41 -3.02 20.42
C HIS A 90 10.38 -2.06 21.62
N ALA A 91 10.03 -2.55 22.80
CA ALA A 91 10.21 -1.81 24.05
C ALA A 91 11.71 -1.61 24.28
N GLY A 92 12.31 -0.60 23.65
CA GLY A 92 13.76 -0.40 23.71
C GLY A 92 14.32 0.83 22.99
N GLU A 93 13.68 1.32 21.92
CA GLU A 93 14.21 2.51 21.22
C GLU A 93 13.63 3.79 21.82
N ARG A 94 14.35 4.33 22.82
CA ARG A 94 14.25 5.74 23.16
C ARG A 94 14.45 6.53 21.86
N ALA A 95 13.49 7.41 21.59
CA ALA A 95 13.57 8.38 20.51
C ALA A 95 14.84 9.22 20.67
N GLU A 96 15.88 8.91 19.91
CA GLU A 96 16.88 9.92 19.57
C GLU A 96 16.24 10.81 18.50
N PRO A 97 16.11 12.13 18.76
CA PRO A 97 15.51 13.04 17.80
C PRO A 97 16.36 13.04 16.52
N ALA A 98 15.67 12.81 15.40
CA ALA A 98 16.23 12.75 14.06
C ALA A 98 17.28 13.84 13.84
N ALA A 99 18.55 13.43 13.81
CA ALA A 99 19.64 14.29 13.44
C ALA A 99 19.40 14.77 12.00
N VAL A 100 19.13 16.06 11.89
CA VAL A 100 18.93 16.78 10.63
C VAL A 100 20.21 16.61 9.82
N LEU A 101 20.19 15.74 8.80
CA LEU A 101 21.28 15.60 7.83
C LEU A 101 21.36 16.90 7.02
N ARG A 102 22.18 17.85 7.49
CA ARG A 102 22.58 19.01 6.69
C ARG A 102 23.42 18.52 5.52
N LEU A 103 22.87 18.61 4.32
CA LEU A 103 23.61 18.56 3.08
C LEU A 103 24.46 19.84 2.99
N GLN A 104 25.77 19.71 3.21
CA GLN A 104 26.75 20.76 2.93
C GLN A 104 26.95 20.86 1.42
N GLY A 105 26.56 21.99 0.82
CA GLY A 105 26.91 22.33 -0.55
C GLY A 105 28.35 22.85 -0.61
N LYS A 106 29.08 22.43 -1.65
CA LYS A 106 30.25 23.14 -2.17
C LYS A 106 29.82 24.01 -3.33
#